data_AF-A0A955T1F2-F1
#
_entry.id   AF-A0A955T1F2-F1
#
_cell.length_a   1.000
_cell.length_b   1.000
_cell.length_c   1.000
_cell.angle_alpha   90.00
_cell.angle_beta   90.00
_cell.angle_gamma   90.00
#
_symmetry.space_group_name_H-M   'P 1'
#
loop_
_entity.id
_entity.type
_entity.pdbx_description
1 polymer ?
#
loop_
_entity_poly.entity_id
_entity_poly.type
_entity_poly.pdbx_seq_one_letter_code
_entity_poly.pdbx_strand_id
1 'polypeptide(L)'
;EDTKREVVLEVDGLAVSLFNGQDIVSDISFVVHAGETLCIVGESGSGKSVTSFAVMQLLDRAALRPTAGAVRLEGVDLLKSSPQELRRLRAARMSMIFQEPMTALNPVERIGQQVMEVLEIHRDGNRGERHDRVLEMFRQVKLPDPERAFRSYPHQLSGGQRQRVVIAMALIL
;
A
#
# COMPACT_ATOMS: atom_id res chain seq x y z
N GLU A 1 16.87 16.84 25.12
CA GLU A 1 17.69 16.03 24.20
C GLU A 1 16.78 15.56 23.08
N ASP A 2 17.18 15.86 21.84
CA ASP A 2 16.39 15.64 20.63
C ASP A 2 16.52 14.16 20.25
N THR A 3 15.60 13.33 20.73
CA THR A 3 15.56 11.90 20.38
C THR A 3 15.30 11.81 18.89
N LYS A 4 16.36 11.67 18.08
CA LYS A 4 16.27 11.48 16.63
C LYS A 4 15.28 10.35 16.36
N ARG A 5 14.11 10.71 15.85
CA ARG A 5 13.07 9.74 15.48
C ARG A 5 13.62 8.86 14.37
N GLU A 6 13.43 7.56 14.50
CA GLU A 6 13.84 6.57 13.51
C GLU A 6 13.29 6.94 12.12
N VAL A 7 14.13 6.86 11.09
CA VAL A 7 13.74 7.11 9.71
C VAL A 7 13.11 5.82 9.16
N VAL A 8 11.86 5.90 8.71
CA VAL A 8 11.14 4.76 8.14
C VAL A 8 11.19 4.78 6.62
N LEU A 9 10.99 5.95 6.01
CA LEU A 9 11.08 6.13 4.55
C LEU A 9 11.97 7.32 4.24
N GLU A 10 12.90 7.13 3.31
CA GLU A 10 13.73 8.17 2.73
C GLU A 10 13.56 8.15 1.22
N VAL A 11 13.22 9.30 0.64
CA VAL A 11 13.26 9.55 -0.79
C VAL A 11 14.32 10.61 -1.02
N ASP A 12 15.28 10.31 -1.89
CA ASP A 12 16.47 11.13 -2.10
C ASP A 12 16.72 11.31 -3.60
N GLY A 13 16.49 12.53 -4.10
CA GLY A 13 16.72 12.94 -5.48
C GLY A 13 15.92 12.15 -6.51
N LEU A 14 14.71 11.69 -6.16
CA LEU A 14 13.92 10.82 -7.02
C LEU A 14 13.46 11.58 -8.27
N ALA A 15 13.80 11.05 -9.44
CA ALA A 15 13.28 11.50 -10.72
C ALA A 15 12.59 10.34 -11.45
N VAL A 16 11.46 10.64 -12.10
CA VAL A 16 10.67 9.68 -12.89
C VAL A 16 10.26 10.34 -14.19
N SER A 17 10.59 9.69 -15.30
CA SER A 17 10.38 10.21 -16.64
C SER A 17 9.57 9.23 -17.50
N LEU A 18 8.87 9.78 -18.49
CA LEU A 18 8.34 9.02 -19.62
C LEU A 18 9.47 8.55 -20.54
N PHE A 19 9.19 7.57 -21.39
CA PHE A 19 10.17 7.08 -22.39
C PHE A 19 10.59 8.12 -23.42
N ASN A 20 9.77 9.14 -23.67
CA ASN A 20 10.12 10.27 -24.53
C ASN A 20 11.06 11.29 -23.86
N GLY A 21 11.50 11.01 -22.62
CA GLY A 21 12.42 11.86 -21.86
C GLY A 21 11.76 12.99 -21.08
N GLN A 22 10.43 13.13 -21.12
CA GLN A 22 9.73 14.11 -20.32
C GLN A 22 9.67 13.67 -18.85
N ASP A 23 10.17 14.51 -17.96
CA ASP A 23 10.04 14.29 -16.52
C ASP A 23 8.62 14.54 -16.04
N ILE A 24 8.12 13.61 -15.21
CA ILE A 24 6.85 13.73 -14.49
C ILE A 24 7.10 14.04 -13.01
N VAL A 25 8.20 13.56 -12.47
CA VAL A 25 8.72 13.87 -11.15
C VAL A 25 10.19 14.22 -11.32
N SER A 26 10.63 15.36 -10.79
CA SER A 26 12.00 15.83 -10.92
C SER A 26 12.57 16.15 -9.54
N ASP A 27 13.64 15.44 -9.16
CA ASP A 27 14.51 15.72 -8.01
C ASP A 27 13.76 15.95 -6.69
N ILE A 28 12.88 15.02 -6.31
CA ILE A 28 12.16 15.11 -5.03
C ILE A 28 12.93 14.40 -3.93
N SER A 29 13.03 15.06 -2.78
CA SER A 29 13.63 14.51 -1.57
C SER A 29 12.75 14.79 -0.36
N PHE A 30 12.48 13.75 0.44
CA PHE A 30 11.82 13.88 1.73
C PHE A 30 12.09 12.66 2.61
N VAL A 31 11.92 12.84 3.91
CA VAL A 31 12.09 11.80 4.92
C VAL A 31 10.78 11.68 5.71
N VAL A 32 10.38 10.45 6.03
CA VAL A 32 9.28 10.15 6.93
C VAL A 32 9.83 9.38 8.13
N HIS A 33 9.65 9.96 9.31
CA HIS A 33 10.04 9.35 10.57
C HIS A 33 8.94 8.44 11.14
N ALA A 34 9.31 7.56 12.06
CA ALA A 34 8.36 6.71 12.75
C ALA A 34 7.26 7.54 13.45
N GLY A 35 6.00 7.19 13.21
CA GLY A 35 4.82 7.90 13.73
C GLY A 35 4.51 9.24 13.05
N GLU A 36 5.26 9.62 12.01
CA GLU A 36 5.00 10.83 11.24
C GLU A 36 3.96 10.58 10.15
N THR A 37 3.12 11.59 9.90
CA THR A 37 2.25 11.64 8.74
C THR A 37 2.74 12.73 7.79
N LEU A 38 3.27 12.32 6.64
CA LEU A 38 3.64 13.23 5.56
C LEU A 38 2.52 13.31 4.53
N CYS A 39 2.14 14.53 4.14
CA CYS A 39 1.12 14.79 3.13
C CYS A 39 1.75 15.45 1.90
N ILE A 40 1.51 14.87 0.72
CA ILE A 40 1.93 15.46 -0.57
C ILE A 40 0.71 16.12 -1.20
N VAL A 41 0.78 17.44 -1.37
CA VAL A 41 -0.28 18.27 -1.96
C VAL A 41 0.19 18.90 -3.28
N GLY A 42 -0.76 19.21 -4.16
CA GLY A 42 -0.47 19.81 -5.46
C GLY A 42 -1.63 19.61 -6.45
N GLU A 43 -1.58 20.30 -7.58
CA GLU A 43 -2.61 20.25 -8.63
C GLU A 43 -2.72 18.88 -9.31
N SER A 44 -3.83 18.61 -9.99
CA SER A 44 -3.96 17.38 -10.80
C SER A 44 -2.81 17.29 -11.80
N GLY A 45 -2.19 16.11 -11.93
CA GLY A 45 -1.04 15.91 -12.83
C GLY A 45 0.33 16.32 -12.26
N SER A 46 0.41 16.87 -11.04
CA SER A 46 1.68 17.32 -10.43
C SER A 46 2.65 16.19 -9.96
N GLY A 47 2.47 14.96 -10.43
CA GLY A 47 3.35 13.83 -10.07
C GLY A 47 3.05 13.13 -8.74
N LYS A 48 2.07 13.56 -7.92
CA LYS A 48 1.75 12.94 -6.61
C LYS A 48 1.59 11.42 -6.66
N SER A 49 0.70 10.93 -7.54
CA SER A 49 0.45 9.50 -7.68
C SER A 49 1.67 8.76 -8.22
N VAL A 50 2.43 9.39 -9.12
CA VAL A 50 3.68 8.83 -9.66
C VAL A 50 4.71 8.67 -8.54
N THR A 51 4.84 9.64 -7.64
CA THR A 51 5.69 9.53 -6.44
C THR A 51 5.27 8.36 -5.57
N SER A 52 3.98 8.23 -5.22
CA SER A 52 3.49 7.11 -4.41
C SER A 52 3.70 5.75 -5.09
N PHE A 53 3.48 5.67 -6.41
CA PHE A 53 3.72 4.43 -7.17
C PHE A 53 5.20 4.12 -7.32
N ALA A 54 6.08 5.12 -7.43
CA ALA A 54 7.52 4.92 -7.43
C ALA A 54 7.99 4.33 -6.10
N VAL A 55 7.51 4.88 -4.97
CA VAL A 55 7.80 4.32 -3.65
C VAL A 55 7.30 2.88 -3.54
N MET A 56 6.06 2.60 -3.94
CA MET A 56 5.51 1.25 -3.89
C MET A 56 6.09 0.29 -4.94
N GLN A 57 6.93 0.75 -5.86
CA GLN A 57 7.41 0.01 -7.04
C GLN A 57 6.28 -0.52 -7.95
N LEU A 58 5.22 0.28 -8.10
CA LEU A 58 4.01 -0.01 -8.88
C LEU A 58 3.85 0.89 -10.12
N LEU A 59 4.92 1.57 -10.55
CA LEU A 59 4.91 2.34 -11.80
C LEU A 59 4.57 1.42 -12.99
N ASP A 60 3.77 1.94 -13.92
CA ASP A 60 3.58 1.30 -15.21
C ASP A 60 4.91 1.35 -15.99
N ARG A 61 5.61 0.22 -16.00
CA ARG A 61 6.93 0.08 -16.64
C ARG A 61 6.87 0.24 -18.16
N ALA A 62 5.69 0.20 -18.77
CA ALA A 62 5.51 0.47 -20.20
C ALA A 62 5.48 1.97 -20.52
N ALA A 63 5.22 2.83 -19.53
CA ALA A 63 5.16 4.27 -19.71
C ALA A 63 6.23 5.05 -18.93
N LEU A 64 6.53 4.63 -17.70
CA LEU A 64 7.30 5.39 -16.72
C LEU A 64 8.51 4.60 -16.24
N ARG A 65 9.61 5.31 -15.99
CA ARG A 65 10.81 4.74 -15.35
C ARG A 65 11.43 5.73 -14.35
N PRO A 66 11.87 5.25 -13.17
CA PRO A 66 12.80 6.01 -12.35
C PRO A 66 14.09 6.25 -13.14
N THR A 67 14.57 7.49 -13.18
CA THR A 67 15.77 7.91 -13.92
C THR A 67 16.92 8.33 -13.00
N ALA A 68 16.60 8.75 -11.77
CA ALA A 68 17.59 9.12 -10.76
C ALA A 68 17.04 8.92 -9.33
N GLY A 69 17.94 9.04 -8.36
CA GLY A 69 17.63 9.02 -6.94
C GLY A 69 17.59 7.62 -6.30
N ALA A 70 17.14 7.59 -5.07
CA ALA A 70 16.94 6.39 -4.27
C ALA A 70 15.64 6.50 -3.45
N VAL A 71 15.03 5.34 -3.19
CA VAL A 71 13.92 5.22 -2.25
C VAL A 71 14.27 4.13 -1.26
N ARG A 72 14.45 4.48 0.02
CA ARG A 72 14.84 3.55 1.07
C ARG A 72 13.72 3.38 2.09
N LEU A 73 13.18 2.16 2.20
CA LEU A 73 12.27 1.79 3.28
C LEU A 73 13.10 1.06 4.34
N GLU A 74 13.24 1.66 5.51
CA GLU A 74 13.99 1.08 6.64
C GLU A 74 15.42 0.67 6.24
N GLY A 75 16.05 1.50 5.40
CA GLY A 75 17.40 1.27 4.86
C GLY A 75 17.46 0.41 3.58
N VAL A 76 16.37 -0.24 3.16
CA VAL A 76 16.33 -1.08 1.95
C VAL A 76 16.00 -0.24 0.71
N ASP A 77 16.90 -0.21 -0.28
CA ASP A 77 16.71 0.53 -1.54
C ASP A 77 15.71 -0.19 -2.47
N LEU A 78 14.47 0.31 -2.47
CA LEU A 78 13.33 -0.26 -3.20
C LEU A 78 13.51 -0.21 -4.73
N LEU A 79 14.27 0.76 -5.26
CA LEU A 79 14.50 0.85 -6.71
C LEU A 79 15.41 -0.28 -7.21
N LYS A 80 16.21 -0.86 -6.31
CA LYS A 80 17.15 -1.95 -6.60
C LYS A 80 16.68 -3.32 -6.09
N SER A 81 15.63 -3.37 -5.28
CA SER A 81 15.09 -4.61 -4.73
C SER A 81 14.58 -5.55 -5.83
N SER A 82 14.79 -6.85 -5.62
CA SER A 82 14.23 -7.88 -6.50
C SER A 82 12.71 -7.99 -6.37
N PRO A 83 11.99 -8.57 -7.35
CA PRO A 83 10.55 -8.82 -7.22
C PRO A 83 10.16 -9.64 -5.98
N GLN A 84 11.03 -10.55 -5.54
CA GLN A 84 10.81 -11.38 -4.36
C GLN A 84 10.93 -10.58 -3.06
N GLU A 85 11.90 -9.67 -3.00
CA GLU A 85 12.11 -8.77 -1.87
C GLU A 85 10.97 -7.74 -1.76
N LEU A 86 10.57 -7.14 -2.89
CA LEU A 86 9.40 -6.27 -2.95
C LEU A 86 8.12 -7.00 -2.50
N ARG A 87 7.96 -8.27 -2.88
CA ARG A 87 6.83 -9.08 -2.41
C ARG A 87 6.86 -9.27 -0.89
N ARG A 88 8.02 -9.43 -0.25
CA ARG A 88 8.12 -9.56 1.21
C ARG A 88 7.84 -8.24 1.94
N LEU A 89 8.26 -7.11 1.37
CA LEU A 89 8.06 -5.78 1.96
C LEU A 89 6.62 -5.28 1.82
N ARG A 90 5.99 -5.54 0.68
CA ARG A 90 4.58 -5.18 0.46
C ARG A 90 3.67 -5.95 1.41
N ALA A 91 2.62 -5.29 1.85
CA ALA A 91 1.68 -5.71 2.90
C ALA A 91 2.31 -5.81 4.32
N ALA A 92 3.54 -6.30 4.46
CA ALA A 92 4.16 -6.52 5.76
C ALA A 92 4.83 -5.26 6.35
N ARG A 93 5.51 -4.45 5.52
CA ARG A 93 6.20 -3.21 5.93
C ARG A 93 5.66 -1.97 5.24
N MET A 94 5.08 -2.12 4.05
CA MET A 94 4.40 -1.03 3.35
C MET A 94 3.13 -1.53 2.66
N SER A 95 2.06 -0.74 2.77
CA SER A 95 0.76 -1.03 2.17
C SER A 95 0.24 0.20 1.44
N MET A 96 -0.55 -0.02 0.39
CA MET A 96 -1.16 1.06 -0.39
C MET A 96 -2.67 0.92 -0.40
N ILE A 97 -3.36 2.04 -0.16
CA ILE A 97 -4.80 2.18 -0.39
C ILE A 97 -4.96 3.07 -1.62
N PHE A 98 -5.49 2.51 -2.70
CA PHE A 98 -5.65 3.23 -3.97
C PHE A 98 -6.77 4.28 -3.90
N GLN A 99 -6.67 5.32 -4.73
CA GLN A 99 -7.67 6.41 -4.81
C GLN A 99 -9.07 5.90 -5.15
N GLU A 100 -9.15 4.87 -6.00
CA GLU A 100 -10.38 4.12 -6.28
C GLU A 100 -10.31 2.77 -5.56
N PRO A 101 -10.61 2.70 -4.24
CA PRO A 101 -10.52 1.46 -3.48
C PRO A 101 -11.45 0.36 -4.03
N MET A 102 -12.41 0.74 -4.86
CA MET A 102 -13.40 -0.14 -5.47
C MET A 102 -12.79 -1.09 -6.53
N THR A 103 -11.67 -0.71 -7.15
CA THR A 103 -10.95 -1.56 -8.11
C THR A 103 -10.00 -2.54 -7.43
N ALA A 104 -9.72 -2.35 -6.14
CA ALA A 104 -8.79 -3.21 -5.39
C ALA A 104 -9.42 -4.55 -4.95
N LEU A 105 -10.76 -4.65 -4.95
CA LEU A 105 -11.47 -5.87 -4.58
C LEU A 105 -11.88 -6.67 -5.81
N ASN A 106 -11.56 -7.96 -5.83
CA ASN A 106 -12.02 -8.88 -6.87
C ASN A 106 -13.55 -9.07 -6.75
N PRO A 107 -14.35 -8.70 -7.77
CA PRO A 107 -15.81 -8.69 -7.68
C PRO A 107 -16.45 -10.07 -7.59
N VAL A 108 -15.73 -11.13 -8.00
CA VAL A 108 -16.23 -12.52 -8.00
C VAL A 108 -15.74 -13.32 -6.80
N GLU A 109 -14.98 -12.71 -5.89
CA GLU A 109 -14.48 -13.34 -4.67
C GLU A 109 -15.14 -12.78 -3.42
N ARG A 110 -15.25 -13.60 -2.38
CA ARG A 110 -15.78 -13.14 -1.09
C ARG A 110 -14.75 -12.29 -0.36
N ILE A 111 -15.24 -11.23 0.28
CA ILE A 111 -14.43 -10.24 1.00
C ILE A 111 -13.53 -10.90 2.04
N GLY A 112 -14.08 -11.81 2.84
CA GLY A 112 -13.31 -12.52 3.87
C GLY A 112 -12.17 -13.35 3.29
N GLN A 113 -12.35 -13.98 2.12
CA GLN A 113 -11.29 -14.77 1.48
C GLN A 113 -10.17 -13.86 0.95
N GLN A 114 -10.53 -12.73 0.34
CA GLN A 114 -9.53 -11.76 -0.16
C GLN A 114 -8.66 -11.17 0.95
N VAL A 115 -9.24 -10.88 2.12
CA VAL A 115 -8.45 -10.38 3.27
C VAL A 115 -7.62 -11.51 3.89
N MET A 116 -8.17 -12.72 3.95
CA MET A 116 -7.47 -13.89 4.46
C MET A 116 -6.27 -14.29 3.59
N GLU A 117 -6.36 -14.12 2.26
CA GLU A 117 -5.25 -14.38 1.32
C GLU A 117 -3.99 -13.58 1.68
N VAL A 118 -4.14 -12.34 2.16
CA VAL A 118 -2.99 -11.54 2.65
C VAL A 118 -2.29 -12.26 3.82
N LEU A 119 -3.05 -12.83 4.75
CA LEU A 119 -2.48 -13.62 5.85
C LEU A 119 -1.86 -14.93 5.36
N GLU A 120 -2.45 -15.58 4.36
CA GLU A 120 -1.93 -16.83 3.78
C GLU A 120 -0.58 -16.63 3.09
N ILE A 121 -0.38 -15.49 2.43
CA ILE A 121 0.86 -15.18 1.72
C ILE A 121 1.99 -14.78 2.68
N HIS A 122 1.67 -14.08 3.78
CA HIS A 122 2.66 -13.38 4.59
C HIS A 122 2.83 -13.90 6.02
N ARG A 123 1.95 -14.79 6.52
CA ARG A 123 2.04 -15.35 7.87
C ARG A 123 1.72 -16.85 7.91
N ASP A 124 2.49 -17.55 8.73
CA ASP A 124 2.16 -18.90 9.16
C ASP A 124 0.93 -18.88 10.07
N GLY A 125 0.17 -19.98 10.06
CA GLY A 125 -1.04 -20.12 10.86
C GLY A 125 -2.03 -21.07 10.19
N ASN A 126 -3.00 -21.54 10.98
CA ASN A 126 -4.07 -22.38 10.45
C ASN A 126 -5.25 -21.52 9.94
N ARG A 127 -6.15 -22.13 9.17
CA ARG A 127 -7.30 -21.45 8.57
C ARG A 127 -8.22 -20.79 9.61
N GLY A 128 -8.40 -21.40 10.78
CA GLY A 128 -9.22 -20.86 11.85
C GLY A 128 -8.62 -19.58 12.45
N GLU A 129 -7.33 -19.59 12.74
CA GLU A 129 -6.61 -18.42 13.26
C GLU A 129 -6.67 -17.23 12.30
N ARG A 130 -6.49 -17.48 10.99
CA ARG A 130 -6.61 -16.43 9.97
C ARG A 130 -8.02 -15.88 9.89
N HIS A 131 -9.03 -16.76 9.93
CA HIS A 131 -10.44 -16.35 9.92
C HIS A 131 -10.74 -15.42 11.11
N ASP A 132 -10.34 -15.81 12.31
CA ASP A 132 -10.60 -15.03 13.53
C ASP A 132 -9.89 -13.68 13.51
N ARG A 133 -8.66 -13.65 12.98
CA ARG A 133 -7.91 -12.41 12.76
C ARG A 133 -8.59 -11.46 11.78
N VAL A 134 -9.17 -11.99 10.69
CA VAL A 134 -9.95 -11.17 9.75
C VAL A 134 -11.20 -10.60 10.42
N LEU A 135 -11.93 -11.39 11.19
CA LEU A 135 -13.11 -10.90 11.93
C LEU A 135 -12.72 -9.83 12.96
N GLU A 136 -11.61 -10.02 13.68
CA GLU A 136 -11.07 -9.02 14.59
C GLU A 136 -10.76 -7.71 13.86
N MET A 137 -10.04 -7.77 12.74
CA MET A 137 -9.71 -6.59 11.95
C MET A 137 -10.97 -5.89 11.40
N PHE A 138 -11.97 -6.66 10.95
CA PHE A 138 -13.26 -6.11 10.52
C PHE A 138 -13.99 -5.34 11.63
N ARG A 139 -13.87 -5.79 12.89
CA ARG A 139 -14.36 -5.04 14.06
C ARG A 139 -13.55 -3.77 14.29
N GLN A 140 -12.22 -3.82 14.18
CA GLN A 140 -11.35 -2.65 14.35
C GLN A 140 -11.64 -1.54 13.33
N VAL A 141 -11.87 -1.90 12.06
CA VAL A 141 -12.30 -0.95 11.01
C VAL A 141 -13.81 -0.62 11.07
N LYS A 142 -14.51 -1.07 12.11
CA LYS A 142 -15.92 -0.78 12.42
C LYS A 142 -16.89 -1.22 11.32
N LEU A 143 -16.71 -2.40 10.73
CA LEU A 143 -17.77 -2.99 9.89
C LEU A 143 -18.97 -3.38 10.77
N PRO A 144 -20.21 -2.99 10.41
CA PRO A 144 -21.38 -3.20 11.29
C PRO A 144 -21.67 -4.67 11.63
N ASP A 145 -21.41 -5.57 10.70
CA ASP A 145 -21.63 -7.02 10.84
C ASP A 145 -20.44 -7.74 10.19
N PRO A 146 -19.35 -7.97 10.95
CA PRO A 146 -18.13 -8.61 10.46
C PRO A 146 -18.36 -9.98 9.84
N GLU A 147 -19.21 -10.81 10.47
CA GLU A 147 -19.50 -12.17 10.04
C GLU A 147 -20.26 -12.19 8.71
N ARG A 148 -21.23 -11.27 8.53
CA ARG A 148 -21.88 -11.07 7.23
C ARG A 148 -20.91 -10.49 6.20
N ALA A 149 -20.10 -9.49 6.58
CA ALA A 149 -19.15 -8.86 5.67
C ALA A 149 -18.13 -9.88 5.14
N PHE A 150 -17.63 -10.78 6.00
CA PHE A 150 -16.73 -11.88 5.63
C PHE A 150 -17.31 -12.76 4.52
N ARG A 151 -18.60 -13.08 4.61
CA ARG A 151 -19.30 -13.90 3.61
C ARG A 151 -19.79 -13.11 2.40
N SER A 152 -19.71 -11.79 2.42
CA SER A 152 -20.25 -10.94 1.36
C SER A 152 -19.32 -10.86 0.15
N TYR A 153 -19.89 -10.64 -1.03
CA TYR A 153 -19.18 -10.17 -2.21
C TYR A 153 -19.09 -8.63 -2.21
N PRO A 154 -18.14 -8.01 -2.93
CA PRO A 154 -17.97 -6.56 -2.94
C PRO A 154 -19.25 -5.79 -3.29
N HIS A 155 -20.05 -6.27 -4.25
CA HIS A 155 -21.29 -5.61 -4.67
C HIS A 155 -22.38 -5.60 -3.59
N GLN A 156 -22.26 -6.42 -2.54
CA GLN A 156 -23.22 -6.50 -1.43
C GLN A 156 -22.88 -5.52 -0.28
N LEU A 157 -21.74 -4.82 -0.37
CA LEU A 157 -21.29 -3.84 0.61
C LEU A 157 -21.50 -2.42 0.08
N SER A 158 -21.76 -1.46 0.97
CA SER A 158 -21.75 -0.04 0.62
C SER A 158 -20.34 0.43 0.23
N GLY A 159 -20.22 1.57 -0.46
CA GLY A 159 -18.91 2.12 -0.83
C GLY A 159 -18.01 2.36 0.39
N GLY A 160 -18.56 2.92 1.47
CA GLY A 160 -17.81 3.13 2.72
C GLY A 160 -17.41 1.82 3.42
N GLN A 161 -18.23 0.77 3.34
CA GLN A 161 -17.85 -0.55 3.83
C GLN A 161 -16.71 -1.15 3.01
N ARG A 162 -16.75 -1.03 1.68
CA ARG A 162 -15.66 -1.48 0.80
C ARG A 162 -14.36 -0.75 1.09
N GLN A 163 -14.40 0.57 1.31
CA GLN A 163 -13.21 1.34 1.70
C GLN A 163 -12.63 0.85 3.04
N ARG A 164 -13.48 0.55 4.03
CA ARG A 164 -13.04 -0.04 5.31
C ARG A 164 -12.41 -1.42 5.14
N VAL A 165 -12.90 -2.23 4.21
CA VAL A 165 -12.28 -3.52 3.87
C VAL A 165 -10.88 -3.33 3.29
N VAL A 166 -10.69 -2.38 2.36
CA VAL A 166 -9.36 -2.12 1.79
C VAL A 166 -8.39 -1.59 2.86
N ILE A 167 -8.87 -0.76 3.79
CA ILE A 167 -8.10 -0.35 4.97
C ILE A 167 -7.74 -1.57 5.84
N ALA A 168 -8.68 -2.47 6.09
CA ALA A 168 -8.43 -3.70 6.84
C ALA A 168 -7.34 -4.56 6.17
N MET A 169 -7.38 -4.73 4.84
CA MET A 169 -6.36 -5.46 4.08
C MET A 169 -4.98 -4.83 4.23
N ALA A 170 -4.90 -3.49 4.26
CA ALA A 170 -3.64 -2.77 4.41
C ALA A 170 -3.02 -2.89 5.81
N LEU A 171 -3.82 -3.23 6.84
CA LEU A 171 -3.44 -3.23 8.25
C LEU A 171 -3.47 -4.62 8.92
N ILE A 172 -3.80 -5.68 8.19
CA ILE A 172 -4.08 -7.02 8.76
C ILE A 172 -2.84 -7.74 9.30
N LEU A 173 -1.65 -7.42 8.74
CA LEU A 173 -0.36 -7.99 9.12
C LEU A 173 0.25 -7.27 10.30
#